data_AF-A0A7I7Y6G4-F1
#
_entry.id   AF-A0A7I7Y6G4-F1
#
_cell.length_a   1.000
_cell.length_b   1.000
_cell.length_c   1.000
_cell.angle_alpha   90.00
_cell.angle_beta   90.00
_cell.angle_gamma   90.00
#
_symmetry.space_group_name_H-M   'P 1'
#
loop_
_entity.id
_entity.type
_entity.pdbx_description
1 polymer ?
#
loop_
_entity_poly.entity_id
_entity_poly.type
_entity_poly.pdbx_seq_one_letter_code
_entity_poly.pdbx_strand_id
1 'polypeptide(L)'
;MNEPNPEFDAIHPSGHILFRSCRGGYLHSVVLAEAALSAEAGTLAEAIKRTAEVSYHKALMEVRDEIIAAGHTPSDDVPGPRDLGRAIERLREHRLEAED
;
A
#
# COMPACT_ATOMS: atom_id res chain seq x y z
N MET A 1 14.59 -13.32 -1.95
CA MET A 1 13.40 -12.95 -2.75
C MET A 1 12.16 -12.63 -1.89
N ASN A 2 12.19 -12.80 -0.56
CA ASN A 2 11.04 -12.58 0.32
C ASN A 2 11.33 -11.58 1.47
N GLU A 3 12.39 -10.79 1.35
CA GLU A 3 12.68 -9.78 2.38
C GLU A 3 11.82 -8.53 2.12
N PRO A 4 11.19 -7.97 3.17
CA PRO A 4 10.42 -6.75 3.02
C PRO A 4 11.37 -5.60 2.67
N ASN A 5 10.96 -4.76 1.73
CA ASN A 5 11.69 -3.52 1.42
C ASN A 5 11.00 -2.35 2.14
N PRO A 6 11.66 -1.67 3.10
CA PRO A 6 11.08 -0.53 3.80
C PRO A 6 10.57 0.60 2.90
N GLU A 7 11.12 0.75 1.69
CA GLU A 7 10.65 1.76 0.74
C GLU A 7 9.20 1.51 0.29
N PHE A 8 8.75 0.26 0.34
CA PHE A 8 7.38 -0.13 -0.01
C PHE A 8 6.42 -0.01 1.17
N ASP A 9 6.92 0.16 2.40
CA ASP A 9 6.07 0.24 3.58
C ASP A 9 5.03 1.38 3.43
N ALA A 10 3.78 1.08 3.75
CA ALA A 10 2.68 2.04 3.77
C ALA A 10 2.03 2.04 5.14
N ILE A 11 1.76 3.23 5.67
CA ILE A 11 1.17 3.42 6.99
C ILE A 11 -0.15 4.19 6.81
N HIS A 12 -1.23 3.66 7.39
CA HIS A 12 -2.50 4.38 7.44
C HIS A 12 -2.37 5.65 8.30
N PRO A 13 -3.05 6.77 7.98
CA PRO A 13 -2.91 8.04 8.72
C PRO A 13 -3.18 7.96 10.23
N SER A 14 -3.96 6.97 10.69
CA SER A 14 -4.15 6.71 12.13
C SER A 14 -2.88 6.25 12.85
N GLY A 15 -1.87 5.77 12.12
CA GLY A 15 -0.67 5.15 12.67
C GLY A 15 -0.89 3.71 13.18
N HIS A 16 -2.10 3.16 13.06
CA HIS A 16 -2.45 1.85 13.62
C HIS A 16 -2.35 0.69 12.64
N ILE A 17 -2.09 0.96 11.36
CA ILE A 17 -2.00 -0.05 10.31
C ILE A 17 -0.72 0.20 9.52
N LEU A 18 0.12 -0.83 9.43
CA LEU A 18 1.31 -0.86 8.58
C LEU A 18 1.20 -2.05 7.63
N PHE A 19 1.38 -1.79 6.34
CA PHE A 19 1.45 -2.81 5.30
C PHE A 19 2.85 -2.85 4.72
N ARG A 20 3.44 -4.05 4.66
CA ARG A 20 4.80 -4.26 4.16
C ARG A 20 4.78 -5.22 2.98
N SER A 21 5.48 -4.85 1.91
CA SER A 21 5.60 -5.65 0.71
C SER A 21 7.05 -6.02 0.40
N CYS A 22 7.21 -7.13 -0.30
CA CYS A 22 8.44 -7.49 -1.00
C CYS A 22 8.44 -6.88 -2.41
N ARG A 23 9.57 -7.04 -3.09
CA ARG A 23 9.69 -6.81 -4.53
C ARG A 23 8.56 -7.51 -5.32
N GLY A 24 8.04 -6.84 -6.33
CA GLY A 24 6.90 -7.33 -7.13
C GLY A 24 5.54 -7.20 -6.44
N GLY A 25 5.49 -6.60 -5.25
CA GLY A 25 4.24 -6.26 -4.56
C GLY A 25 3.65 -7.38 -3.71
N TYR A 26 4.35 -8.52 -3.55
CA TYR A 26 3.90 -9.59 -2.65
C TYR A 26 3.78 -9.09 -1.21
N LEU A 27 2.68 -9.42 -0.55
CA LEU A 27 2.48 -9.14 0.87
C LEU A 27 3.54 -9.90 1.69
N HIS A 28 4.33 -9.16 2.46
CA HIS A 28 5.19 -9.72 3.50
C HIS A 28 4.45 -9.84 4.83
N SER A 29 3.88 -8.72 5.31
CA SER A 29 3.20 -8.67 6.60
C SER A 29 2.26 -7.48 6.70
N VAL A 30 1.18 -7.63 7.47
CA VAL A 30 0.30 -6.54 7.91
C VAL A 30 0.37 -6.47 9.43
N VAL A 31 0.59 -5.28 9.97
CA VAL A 31 0.55 -5.02 11.41
C VAL A 31 -0.68 -4.18 11.72
N LEU A 32 -1.51 -4.67 12.63
CA LEU A 32 -2.67 -3.97 13.16
C LEU A 32 -2.44 -3.74 14.65
N ALA A 33 -2.46 -2.48 15.08
CA ALA A 33 -2.45 -2.15 16.51
C ALA A 33 -3.80 -2.49 17.15
N GLU A 34 -3.82 -2.72 18.46
CA GLU A 34 -5.04 -3.03 19.21
C GLU A 34 -6.16 -1.99 18.97
N ALA A 35 -5.81 -0.71 18.91
CA ALA A 35 -6.76 0.37 18.63
C ALA A 35 -7.46 0.23 17.25
N ALA A 36 -6.82 -0.39 16.26
CA ALA A 36 -7.46 -0.66 14.97
C ALA A 36 -8.46 -1.82 15.06
N LEU A 37 -8.31 -2.73 16.03
CA LEU A 37 -9.21 -3.88 16.21
C LEU A 37 -10.53 -3.50 16.88
N SER A 38 -10.60 -2.31 17.50
CA SER A 38 -11.83 -1.72 18.03
C SER A 38 -12.53 -0.77 17.04
N ALA A 39 -12.00 -0.65 15.82
CA ALA A 39 -12.61 0.15 14.78
C ALA A 39 -13.78 -0.59 14.14
N GLU A 40 -14.73 0.16 13.60
CA GLU A 40 -15.84 -0.39 12.81
C GLU A 40 -15.28 -1.22 11.65
N ALA A 41 -15.79 -2.43 11.50
CA ALA A 41 -15.23 -3.46 10.62
C ALA A 41 -15.14 -3.03 9.15
N GLY A 42 -16.13 -2.30 8.64
CA GLY A 42 -16.12 -1.74 7.29
C GLY A 42 -15.00 -0.73 7.09
N THR A 43 -14.85 0.22 8.01
CA THR A 43 -13.77 1.22 7.94
C THR A 43 -12.39 0.58 8.12
N LEU A 44 -12.26 -0.43 8.99
CA LEU A 44 -11.02 -1.19 9.14
C LEU A 44 -10.63 -1.92 7.86
N ALA A 45 -11.58 -2.61 7.23
CA ALA A 45 -11.34 -3.33 5.98
C ALA A 45 -10.87 -2.38 4.86
N GLU A 46 -11.52 -1.23 4.73
CA GLU A 46 -11.14 -0.22 3.74
C GLU A 46 -9.77 0.40 4.05
N ALA A 47 -9.46 0.65 5.33
CA ALA A 47 -8.15 1.12 5.75
C ALA A 47 -7.03 0.13 5.37
N ILE A 48 -7.25 -1.18 5.58
CA ILE A 48 -6.30 -2.23 5.19
C ILE A 48 -6.09 -2.22 3.67
N LYS A 49 -7.18 -2.17 2.89
CA LYS A 49 -7.12 -2.19 1.41
C LYS A 49 -6.38 -0.97 0.86
N ARG A 50 -6.68 0.24 1.35
CA ARG A 50 -6.00 1.46 0.90
C ARG A 50 -4.52 1.47 1.27
N THR A 51 -4.19 0.99 2.46
CA THR A 51 -2.78 0.88 2.88
C THR A 51 -2.04 -0.15 2.02
N ALA A 52 -2.68 -1.27 1.71
CA ALA A 52 -2.16 -2.29 0.81
C ALA A 52 -1.93 -1.75 -0.62
N GLU A 53 -2.89 -1.01 -1.17
CA GLU A 53 -2.81 -0.42 -2.52
C GLU A 53 -1.60 0.52 -2.65
N VAL A 54 -1.35 1.38 -1.64
CA VAL A 54 -0.17 2.25 -1.63
C VAL A 54 1.13 1.44 -1.57
N SER A 55 1.20 0.43 -0.68
CA SER A 55 2.38 -0.45 -0.56
C SER A 55 2.67 -1.19 -1.87
N TYR A 56 1.63 -1.72 -2.49
CA TYR A 56 1.70 -2.42 -3.77
C TYR A 56 2.16 -1.49 -4.90
N HIS A 57 1.59 -0.29 -5.02
CA HIS A 57 1.99 0.66 -6.06
C HIS A 57 3.43 1.14 -5.89
N LYS A 58 3.91 1.35 -4.66
CA LYS A 58 5.33 1.63 -4.40
C LYS A 58 6.23 0.52 -4.93
N ALA A 59 5.90 -0.74 -4.64
CA ALA A 59 6.66 -1.90 -5.13
C ALA A 59 6.66 -2.00 -6.65
N LEU A 60 5.56 -1.61 -7.32
CA LEU A 60 5.48 -1.63 -8.78
C LEU A 60 6.20 -0.47 -9.46
N MET A 61 6.54 0.62 -8.75
CA MET A 61 7.45 1.63 -9.32
C MET A 61 8.83 1.03 -9.60
N GLU A 62 9.34 0.17 -8.72
CA GLU A 62 10.61 -0.53 -8.95
C GLU A 62 10.52 -1.44 -10.18
N VAL A 63 9.46 -2.24 -10.30
CA VAL A 63 9.24 -3.09 -11.48
C VAL A 63 9.13 -2.25 -12.76
N ARG A 64 8.47 -1.09 -12.68
CA ARG A 64 8.33 -0.15 -13.79
C ARG A 64 9.69 0.39 -14.24
N ASP A 65 10.52 0.81 -13.29
CA ASP A 65 11.85 1.36 -13.56
C ASP A 65 12.75 0.33 -14.23
N GLU A 66 12.61 -0.95 -13.88
CA GLU A 66 13.37 -2.04 -14.51
C GLU A 66 12.95 -2.32 -15.95
N ILE A 67 11.65 -2.28 -16.23
CA ILE A 67 11.14 -2.41 -17.60
C ILE A 67 11.74 -1.29 -18.46
N ILE A 68 11.75 -0.05 -17.94
CA ILE A 68 12.32 1.11 -18.63
C ILE A 68 13.84 0.95 -18.81
N ALA A 69 14.56 0.53 -17.77
CA ALA A 69 16.01 0.31 -17.82
C ALA A 69 16.41 -0.79 -18.82
N ALA A 70 15.53 -1.77 -19.05
CA ALA A 70 15.70 -2.81 -20.07
C ALA A 70 15.40 -2.30 -21.51
N GLY A 71 15.00 -1.03 -21.69
CA GLY A 71 14.67 -0.45 -22.99
C GLY A 71 13.24 -0.77 -23.46
N HIS A 72 12.36 -1.18 -22.55
CA HIS A 72 10.97 -1.48 -22.84
C HIS A 72 10.03 -0.38 -22.31
N THR A 73 8.83 -0.33 -22.87
CA THR A 73 7.74 0.55 -22.37
C THR A 73 6.85 -0.28 -21.44
N PRO A 74 6.64 0.14 -20.17
CA PRO A 74 5.69 -0.51 -19.27
C PRO A 74 4.26 -0.50 -19.84
N SER A 75 3.54 -1.60 -19.67
CA SER A 75 2.10 -1.67 -19.99
C SER A 75 1.31 -0.65 -19.18
N ASP A 76 0.17 -0.22 -19.70
CA ASP A 76 -0.83 0.57 -18.97
C ASP A 76 -1.43 -0.22 -17.77
N ASP A 77 -1.31 -1.55 -17.78
CA ASP A 77 -1.69 -2.41 -16.65
C ASP A 77 -0.71 -2.32 -15.47
N VAL A 78 0.51 -1.84 -15.70
CA VAL A 78 1.48 -1.59 -14.64
C VAL A 78 1.23 -0.17 -14.11
N PRO A 79 0.83 -0.01 -12.84
CA PRO A 79 0.60 1.29 -12.23
C PRO A 79 1.77 2.24 -12.47
N GLY A 80 1.44 3.50 -12.71
CA GLY A 80 2.40 4.58 -12.87
C GLY A 80 2.42 5.53 -11.67
N PRO A 81 3.28 6.56 -11.74
CA PRO A 81 3.38 7.58 -10.68
C PRO A 81 2.05 8.28 -10.37
N ARG A 82 1.17 8.44 -11.36
CA ARG A 82 -0.16 9.04 -11.17
C ARG A 82 -1.09 8.15 -10.35
N ASP A 83 -1.04 6.84 -10.56
CA ASP A 83 -1.85 5.88 -9.82
C ASP A 83 -1.40 5.82 -8.36
N LEU A 84 -0.08 5.78 -8.14
CA LEU A 84 0.50 5.87 -6.80
C LEU A 84 0.08 7.17 -6.09
N GLY A 85 0.15 8.31 -6.77
CA GLY A 85 -0.29 9.60 -6.22
C GLY A 85 -1.77 9.57 -5.78
N ARG A 86 -2.65 9.03 -6.63
CA ARG A 86 -4.08 8.90 -6.34
C ARG A 86 -4.35 7.96 -5.16
N ALA A 87 -3.64 6.82 -5.08
CA ALA A 87 -3.79 5.89 -3.97
C ALA A 87 -3.33 6.52 -2.64
N ILE A 88 -2.24 7.31 -2.67
CA ILE A 88 -1.76 8.06 -1.51
C ILE A 88 -2.82 9.09 -1.06
N GLU A 89 -3.42 9.83 -1.98
CA GLU A 89 -4.49 10.80 -1.65
C GLU A 89 -5.70 10.11 -1.00
N ARG A 90 -6.17 9.02 -1.62
CA ARG A 90 -7.27 8.21 -1.09
C ARG A 90 -6.98 7.64 0.30
N LEU A 91 -5.74 7.22 0.56
CA LEU A 91 -5.32 6.73 1.87
C LEU A 91 -5.29 7.86 2.89
N ARG A 92 -4.77 9.04 2.52
CA ARG A 92 -4.67 10.22 3.39
C ARG A 92 -6.03 10.75 3.83
N GLU A 93 -7.04 10.66 2.97
CA GLU A 93 -8.40 11.12 3.25
C GLU A 93 -9.19 10.14 4.14
N HIS A 94 -8.74 8.89 4.24
CA HIS A 94 -9.44 7.85 4.98
C HIS A 94 -9.31 8.03 6.50
N ARG A 95 -10.36 7.71 7.25
CA ARG A 95 -10.36 7.68 8.71
C ARG A 95 -10.84 6.33 9.23
N LEU A 96 -10.26 5.88 10.33
CA LEU A 96 -10.80 4.76 11.10
C LEU A 96 -11.88 5.31 12.04
N GLU A 97 -13.05 4.71 11.99
CA GLU A 97 -14.17 5.04 12.87
C GLU A 97 -14.25 3.98 13.96
N ALA A 98 -14.67 4.36 15.17
CA ALA A 98 -14.88 3.40 16.26
C ALA A 98 -16.22 2.67 16.06
N GLU A 99 -16.36 1.45 16.60
CA GLU A 99 -17.68 0.84 16.74
C GLU A 99 -18.54 1.68 17.72
N ASP A 100 -19.81 1.92 17.36
CA ASP A 100 -20.80 2.66 18.17
C ASP A 100 -21.22 1.90 19.44
#